data_AF-A0A533BLI4-F1
#
_entry.id   AF-A0A533BLI4-F1
#
_cell.length_a   1.000
_cell.length_b   1.000
_cell.length_c   1.000
_cell.angle_alpha   90.00
_cell.angle_beta   90.00
_cell.angle_gamma   90.00
#
_symmetry.space_group_name_H-M   'P 1'
#
loop_
_entity.id
_entity.type
_entity.pdbx_description
1 polymer ?
#
loop_
_entity_poly.entity_id
_entity_poly.type
_entity_poly.pdbx_seq_one_letter_code
_entity_poly.pdbx_strand_id
1 'polypeptide(L)'
;MSSESHWYPDIPESLSTYALVVAVPTGWTVVTQGMAGESQACPTRLCGRDQMMMTEWTVMQPSEAVTLVANTFVTAFRDWTSKTGQRIRLSTYLFPDDAHLAEEYLDATARYLDAYIPLLGPYPFEKFAVVENFFASGLGMPSFTLLGSGVIKRHYVQSYALGHEIVHSWIGNAVFNRADRGNWVEGLTTYLANYYWHELMGDRAQARDQRRLMVQGYNLHVPPERDYPVAQFMQKLDEHDNAIGYQKAAMLFHLLRQEVGEEAFWQALKSLVAQYRGRHAEWRDLERVFAEESRQDLRWFFAQWVEQEGAPMLSFSEAVARPVAGEPAQTFQLEATIVQSNKFFRLPLQLKIRMEGDREHLLTLPLRSLRETISVTLPARPIAIDLDPEFMTVRRIARQSLSPVLNHYVTDRRRSVLTAFTDEPDHPSPFRDVVTRIEAQEQQKPIGERTVIASMAQDGLLPQEGSVLVLGSLESRPGIQSILAHHCGERATLNDRGATVMGTTYEGPGLALLVSCHRVDRPGSVVTVLYAATPQAVAKVARLLFFYGWNSFVLFKDGAVVIRGEWPLASDHTEVRLDASNSIR
;
A
#
# COMPACT_ATOMS: atom_id res chain seq x y z
N MET A 1 32.77 -10.40 -12.53
CA MET A 1 32.74 -9.41 -11.43
C MET A 1 31.32 -9.35 -10.92
N SER A 2 31.13 -9.15 -9.63
CA SER A 2 29.83 -9.05 -8.95
C SER A 2 28.91 -8.03 -9.60
N SER A 3 27.62 -8.11 -9.28
CA SER A 3 26.58 -7.16 -9.72
C SER A 3 26.96 -5.70 -9.43
N GLU A 4 26.18 -4.75 -9.95
CA GLU A 4 26.20 -3.26 -9.87
C GLU A 4 27.53 -2.52 -9.57
N SER A 5 28.27 -2.92 -8.54
CA SER A 5 29.51 -2.32 -8.05
C SER A 5 30.80 -3.01 -8.51
N HIS A 6 30.74 -4.22 -9.11
CA HIS A 6 31.86 -4.90 -9.78
C HIS A 6 33.20 -4.92 -9.01
N TRP A 7 33.21 -5.14 -7.69
CA TRP A 7 34.42 -5.08 -6.85
C TRP A 7 34.96 -6.43 -6.35
N TYR A 8 34.24 -7.53 -6.58
CA TYR A 8 34.71 -8.89 -6.28
C TYR A 8 34.35 -9.87 -7.41
N PRO A 9 35.06 -11.01 -7.56
CA PRO A 9 34.69 -12.03 -8.53
C PRO A 9 33.41 -12.75 -8.10
N ASP A 10 32.48 -12.94 -9.02
CA ASP A 10 31.18 -13.54 -8.75
C ASP A 10 30.84 -14.55 -9.84
N ILE A 11 30.13 -15.61 -9.45
CA ILE A 11 29.65 -16.65 -10.35
C ILE A 11 28.15 -16.39 -10.56
N PRO A 12 27.71 -16.10 -11.81
CA PRO A 12 26.31 -15.86 -12.08
C PRO A 12 25.41 -16.98 -11.56
N GLU A 13 24.29 -16.59 -10.95
CA GLU A 13 23.30 -17.50 -10.36
C GLU A 13 23.81 -18.36 -9.18
N SER A 14 25.02 -18.09 -8.66
CA SER A 14 25.52 -18.77 -7.47
C SER A 14 24.99 -18.12 -6.19
N LEU A 15 24.75 -18.96 -5.18
CA LEU A 15 24.56 -18.51 -3.80
C LEU A 15 25.84 -18.85 -3.04
N SER A 16 26.54 -17.82 -2.59
CA SER A 16 27.87 -17.96 -1.99
C SER A 16 27.85 -17.62 -0.51
N THR A 17 28.74 -18.25 0.24
CA THR A 17 29.13 -17.84 1.60
C THR A 17 30.41 -17.03 1.52
N TYR A 18 30.66 -16.19 2.51
CA TYR A 18 31.77 -15.24 2.46
C TYR A 18 32.53 -15.20 3.78
N ALA A 19 33.85 -15.17 3.68
CA ALA A 19 34.75 -14.78 4.77
C ALA A 19 35.43 -13.49 4.32
N LEU A 20 35.19 -12.39 5.03
CA LEU A 20 35.63 -11.05 4.65
C LEU A 20 36.57 -10.51 5.71
N VAL A 21 37.65 -9.87 5.25
CA VAL A 21 38.53 -9.06 6.10
C VAL A 21 38.46 -7.65 5.57
N VAL A 22 37.92 -6.72 6.36
CA VAL A 22 37.71 -5.34 5.93
C VAL A 22 38.53 -4.42 6.82
N ALA A 23 39.32 -3.55 6.19
CA ALA A 23 40.07 -2.52 6.88
C ALA A 23 39.54 -1.13 6.54
N VAL A 24 39.22 -0.33 7.56
CA VAL A 24 38.71 1.04 7.46
C VAL A 24 39.48 1.99 8.38
N PRO A 25 39.45 3.32 8.16
CA PRO A 25 40.09 4.26 9.08
C PRO A 25 39.58 4.14 10.52
N THR A 26 40.43 4.43 11.50
CA THR A 26 40.01 4.49 12.91
C THR A 26 38.82 5.44 13.08
N GLY A 27 37.79 5.00 13.81
CA GLY A 27 36.53 5.72 13.99
C GLY A 27 35.42 5.33 13.00
N TRP A 28 35.74 4.58 11.94
CA TRP A 28 34.75 3.99 11.04
C TRP A 28 34.34 2.60 11.53
N THR A 29 33.08 2.27 11.27
CA THR A 29 32.48 0.97 11.53
C THR A 29 32.01 0.38 10.21
N VAL A 30 32.31 -0.90 10.00
CA VAL A 30 31.83 -1.69 8.86
C VAL A 30 30.59 -2.46 9.28
N VAL A 31 29.64 -2.64 8.38
CA VAL A 31 28.49 -3.53 8.53
C VAL A 31 28.33 -4.34 7.25
N THR A 32 28.20 -5.64 7.38
CA THR A 32 27.86 -6.56 6.29
C THR A 32 26.91 -7.64 6.82
N GLN A 33 26.63 -8.64 5.99
CA GLN A 33 25.85 -9.81 6.37
C GLN A 33 26.57 -10.63 7.46
N GLY A 34 25.84 -11.42 8.24
CA GLY A 34 26.44 -12.34 9.22
C GLY A 34 27.04 -11.64 10.44
N MET A 35 27.97 -12.28 11.15
CA MET A 35 28.51 -11.73 12.41
C MET A 35 29.91 -11.16 12.23
N ALA A 36 30.17 -10.05 12.91
CA ALA A 36 31.51 -9.48 13.04
C ALA A 36 32.30 -10.25 14.11
N GLY A 37 33.58 -10.49 13.83
CA GLY A 37 34.60 -10.75 14.84
C GLY A 37 35.01 -9.46 15.56
N GLU A 38 35.98 -9.58 16.46
CA GLU A 38 36.55 -8.41 17.13
C GLU A 38 37.34 -7.53 16.14
N SER A 39 37.22 -6.21 16.28
CA SER A 39 37.99 -5.27 15.49
C SER A 39 39.37 -5.04 16.13
N GLN A 40 40.42 -5.08 15.31
CA GLN A 40 41.81 -4.93 15.75
C GLN A 40 42.54 -3.90 14.90
N ALA A 41 43.62 -3.31 15.43
CA ALA A 41 44.46 -2.42 14.66
C ALA A 41 45.06 -3.17 13.45
N CYS A 42 44.89 -2.62 12.24
CA CYS A 42 45.45 -3.23 11.05
C CYS A 42 46.97 -3.01 11.00
N PRO A 43 47.78 -4.05 10.81
CA PRO A 43 49.21 -3.89 10.61
C PRO A 43 49.51 -3.00 9.39
N THR A 44 50.39 -2.01 9.54
CA THR A 44 50.79 -1.09 8.44
C THR A 44 51.30 -1.86 7.21
N ARG A 45 51.96 -3.00 7.41
CA ARG A 45 52.43 -3.89 6.32
C ARG A 45 51.30 -4.46 5.44
N LEU A 46 50.07 -4.55 5.97
CA LEU A 46 48.91 -5.10 5.27
C LEU A 46 48.05 -3.97 4.69
N CYS A 47 47.78 -2.93 5.47
CA CYS A 47 46.90 -1.83 5.07
C CYS A 47 47.59 -0.68 4.34
N GLY A 48 48.92 -0.63 4.33
CA GLY A 48 49.72 0.43 3.68
C GLY A 48 49.53 1.82 4.28
N ARG A 49 48.81 1.95 5.40
CA ARG A 49 48.49 3.19 6.13
C ARG A 49 48.40 2.90 7.62
N ASP A 50 48.80 3.87 8.43
CA ASP A 50 48.58 3.85 9.88
C ASP A 50 47.12 4.25 10.20
N GLN A 51 46.68 3.98 11.44
CA GLN A 51 45.32 4.30 11.92
C GLN A 51 44.19 3.65 11.11
N MET A 52 44.38 2.37 10.79
CA MET A 52 43.34 1.53 10.19
C MET A 52 42.90 0.47 11.20
N MET A 53 41.61 0.18 11.24
CA MET A 53 40.99 -0.91 12.00
C MET A 53 40.56 -2.00 11.03
N MET A 54 40.86 -3.25 11.37
CA MET A 54 40.55 -4.44 10.60
C MET A 54 39.52 -5.28 11.34
N THR A 55 38.43 -5.65 10.67
CA THR A 55 37.38 -6.51 11.21
C THR A 55 37.15 -7.69 10.28
N GLU A 56 37.11 -8.88 10.86
CA GLU A 56 36.77 -10.12 10.17
C GLU A 56 35.27 -10.37 10.24
N TRP A 57 34.68 -10.87 9.17
CA TRP A 57 33.26 -11.20 9.07
C TRP A 57 33.07 -12.57 8.46
N THR A 58 32.13 -13.31 9.03
CA THR A 58 31.74 -14.64 8.53
C THR A 58 30.27 -14.62 8.15
N VAL A 59 30.00 -14.80 6.85
CA VAL A 59 28.67 -14.94 6.27
C VAL A 59 28.42 -16.43 6.02
N MET A 60 27.84 -17.11 6.99
CA MET A 60 27.61 -18.56 6.91
C MET A 60 26.39 -18.95 6.09
N GLN A 61 25.44 -18.03 5.89
CA GLN A 61 24.26 -18.28 5.08
C GLN A 61 24.55 -17.99 3.60
N PRO A 62 24.10 -18.83 2.65
CA PRO A 62 24.20 -18.53 1.23
C PRO A 62 23.52 -17.20 0.91
N SER A 63 24.18 -16.36 0.13
CA SER A 63 23.69 -15.03 -0.29
C SER A 63 23.98 -14.80 -1.78
N GLU A 64 23.08 -14.09 -2.46
CA GLU A 64 23.23 -13.71 -3.87
C GLU A 64 24.36 -12.70 -4.09
N ALA A 65 24.66 -11.88 -3.08
CA ALA A 65 25.74 -10.91 -3.15
C ALA A 65 26.35 -10.60 -1.78
N VAL A 66 27.57 -10.05 -1.78
CA VAL A 66 28.15 -9.37 -0.61
C VAL A 66 27.72 -7.91 -0.63
N THR A 67 27.13 -7.47 0.47
CA THR A 67 26.79 -6.08 0.71
C THR A 67 27.64 -5.56 1.85
N LEU A 68 28.25 -4.39 1.68
CA LEU A 68 29.14 -3.79 2.67
C LEU A 68 28.80 -2.30 2.81
N VAL A 69 28.62 -1.88 4.05
CA VAL A 69 28.42 -0.48 4.43
C VAL A 69 29.55 -0.09 5.39
N ALA A 70 30.15 1.08 5.19
CA ALA A 70 31.18 1.60 6.10
C ALA A 70 30.96 3.09 6.32
N ASN A 71 30.89 3.51 7.59
CA ASN A 71 30.77 4.92 7.97
C ASN A 71 31.12 5.11 9.45
N THR A 72 31.13 6.36 9.93
CA THR A 72 31.21 6.70 11.35
C THR A 72 29.82 6.55 11.99
N PHE A 73 29.60 5.44 12.69
CA PHE A 73 28.33 5.14 13.36
C PHE A 73 28.47 5.16 14.88
N VAL A 74 27.39 5.54 15.57
CA VAL A 74 27.16 5.16 16.96
C VAL A 74 26.42 3.83 16.94
N THR A 75 27.03 2.82 17.57
CA THR A 75 26.50 1.45 17.57
C THR A 75 25.82 1.15 18.91
N ALA A 76 24.61 0.62 18.85
CA ALA A 76 23.96 -0.02 20.00
C ALA A 76 23.57 -1.46 19.64
N PHE A 77 23.53 -2.35 20.62
CA PHE A 77 23.13 -3.73 20.40
C PHE A 77 22.43 -4.31 21.62
N ARG A 78 21.61 -5.33 21.38
CA ARG A 78 20.89 -6.10 22.38
C ARG A 78 20.89 -7.57 22.00
N ASP A 79 21.45 -8.41 22.86
CA ASP A 79 21.27 -9.86 22.71
C ASP A 79 19.85 -10.21 23.16
N TRP A 80 19.01 -10.56 22.21
CA TRP A 80 17.59 -10.84 22.41
C TRP A 80 17.31 -12.32 22.22
N THR A 81 16.38 -12.86 23.00
CA THR A 81 15.94 -14.24 22.89
C THR A 81 14.46 -14.25 22.55
N SER A 82 14.12 -14.85 21.41
CA SER A 82 12.73 -15.04 20.99
C SER A 82 11.94 -15.88 21.98
N LYS A 83 10.61 -15.80 21.90
CA LYS A 83 9.70 -16.66 22.67
C LYS A 83 9.90 -18.16 22.45
N THR A 84 10.49 -18.55 21.31
CA THR A 84 10.85 -19.95 20.99
C THR A 84 12.26 -20.34 21.45
N GLY A 85 12.99 -19.45 22.15
CA GLY A 85 14.32 -19.71 22.71
C GLY A 85 15.49 -19.42 21.78
N GLN A 86 15.26 -18.99 20.54
CA GLN A 86 16.33 -18.61 19.60
C GLN A 86 16.98 -17.29 20.04
N ARG A 87 18.31 -17.29 20.20
CA ARG A 87 19.11 -16.09 20.48
C ARG A 87 19.47 -15.37 19.18
N ILE A 88 19.22 -14.07 19.13
CA ILE A 88 19.48 -13.20 17.98
C ILE A 88 20.09 -11.90 18.48
N ARG A 89 21.15 -11.42 17.84
CA ARG A 89 21.70 -10.09 18.13
C ARG A 89 20.94 -9.03 17.36
N LEU A 90 20.31 -8.10 18.07
CA LEU A 90 19.71 -6.91 17.48
C LEU A 90 20.74 -5.78 17.53
N SER A 91 20.87 -4.99 16.47
CA SER A 91 21.84 -3.90 16.43
C SER A 91 21.32 -2.69 15.69
N THR A 92 21.83 -1.52 16.04
CA THR A 92 21.64 -0.29 15.29
C THR A 92 23.01 0.33 15.00
N TYR A 93 23.14 0.86 13.80
CA TYR A 93 24.31 1.61 13.34
C TYR A 93 23.80 2.92 12.77
N LEU A 94 23.68 3.93 13.64
CA LEU A 94 23.08 5.22 13.33
C LEU A 94 24.14 6.32 13.31
N PHE A 95 23.88 7.39 12.58
CA PHE A 95 24.72 8.58 12.65
C PHE A 95 24.64 9.24 14.03
N PRO A 96 25.68 9.96 14.46
CA PRO A 96 25.72 10.57 15.79
C PRO A 96 24.50 11.43 16.14
N ASP A 97 23.96 12.16 15.16
CA ASP A 97 22.78 13.02 15.36
C ASP A 97 21.51 12.22 15.70
N ASP A 98 21.41 10.99 15.21
CA ASP A 98 20.22 10.14 15.25
C ASP A 98 20.36 8.94 16.21
N ALA A 99 21.55 8.77 16.81
CA ALA A 99 21.88 7.70 17.74
C ALA A 99 20.93 7.59 18.94
N HIS A 100 20.28 8.69 19.32
CA HIS A 100 19.28 8.72 20.38
C HIS A 100 18.02 7.87 20.08
N LEU A 101 17.80 7.49 18.81
CA LEU A 101 16.69 6.64 18.36
C LEU A 101 17.00 5.13 18.43
N ALA A 102 18.21 4.75 18.84
CA ALA A 102 18.66 3.35 18.83
C ALA A 102 17.70 2.40 19.58
N GLU A 103 17.29 2.74 20.80
CA GLU A 103 16.40 1.88 21.59
C GLU A 103 15.02 1.71 20.95
N GLU A 104 14.47 2.75 20.33
CA GLU A 104 13.18 2.69 19.63
C GLU A 104 13.22 1.67 18.47
N TYR A 105 14.29 1.71 17.66
CA TYR A 105 14.49 0.78 16.56
C TYR A 105 14.77 -0.65 17.04
N LEU A 106 15.51 -0.82 18.15
CA LEU A 106 15.75 -2.13 18.76
C LEU A 106 14.43 -2.75 19.30
N ASP A 107 13.61 -1.95 19.99
CA ASP A 107 12.31 -2.39 20.51
C ASP A 107 11.34 -2.75 19.38
N ALA A 108 11.27 -1.91 18.34
CA ALA A 108 10.44 -2.19 17.18
C ALA A 108 10.89 -3.49 16.47
N THR A 109 12.20 -3.69 16.29
CA THR A 109 12.77 -4.91 15.69
C THR A 109 12.38 -6.15 16.49
N ALA A 110 12.56 -6.11 17.82
CA ALA A 110 12.18 -7.21 18.70
C ALA A 110 10.68 -7.54 18.58
N ARG A 111 9.82 -6.51 18.53
CA ARG A 111 8.36 -6.67 18.39
C ARG A 111 7.97 -7.37 17.09
N TYR A 112 8.61 -7.02 15.98
CA TYR A 112 8.35 -7.68 14.70
C TYR A 112 8.86 -9.13 14.68
N LEU A 113 10.06 -9.40 15.20
CA LEU A 113 10.58 -10.76 15.29
C LEU A 113 9.69 -11.65 16.18
N ASP A 114 9.20 -11.12 17.30
CA ASP A 114 8.26 -11.82 18.18
C ASP A 114 6.95 -12.21 17.49
N ALA A 115 6.50 -11.40 16.53
CA ALA A 115 5.28 -11.63 15.77
C ALA A 115 5.50 -12.64 14.63
N TYR A 116 6.62 -12.54 13.91
CA TYR A 116 6.85 -13.31 12.68
C TYR A 116 7.52 -14.66 12.89
N ILE A 117 8.38 -14.84 13.91
CA ILE A 117 9.01 -16.15 14.18
C ILE A 117 7.96 -17.27 14.37
N PRO A 118 6.86 -17.08 15.14
CA PRO A 118 5.82 -18.10 15.26
C PRO A 118 5.09 -18.43 13.96
N LEU A 119 5.07 -17.51 12.99
CA LEU A 119 4.33 -17.62 11.72
C LEU A 119 5.20 -18.19 10.59
N LEU A 120 6.45 -17.78 10.49
CA LEU A 120 7.36 -18.09 9.38
C LEU A 120 8.43 -19.12 9.75
N GLY A 121 8.57 -19.44 11.04
CA GLY A 121 9.59 -20.33 11.56
C GLY A 121 10.81 -19.58 12.11
N PRO A 122 11.88 -20.31 12.51
CA PRO A 122 13.08 -19.71 13.10
C PRO A 122 13.65 -18.61 12.21
N TYR A 123 14.14 -17.54 12.83
CA TYR A 123 14.79 -16.44 12.10
C TYR A 123 16.07 -16.96 11.41
N PRO A 124 16.32 -16.63 10.13
CA PRO A 124 17.34 -17.31 9.33
C PRO A 124 18.79 -16.83 9.56
N PHE A 125 19.02 -15.79 10.35
CA PHE A 125 20.36 -15.21 10.57
C PHE A 125 20.71 -15.11 12.06
N GLU A 126 21.98 -14.90 12.40
CA GLU A 126 22.40 -14.71 13.80
C GLU A 126 22.12 -13.30 14.33
N LYS A 127 21.99 -12.31 13.43
CA LYS A 127 21.66 -10.92 13.76
C LYS A 127 20.59 -10.32 12.86
N PHE A 128 19.97 -9.26 13.36
CA PHE A 128 19.29 -8.26 12.54
C PHE A 128 19.82 -6.88 12.92
N ALA A 129 20.23 -6.07 11.94
CA ALA A 129 20.70 -4.71 12.19
C ALA A 129 19.91 -3.65 11.41
N VAL A 130 19.65 -2.51 12.02
CA VAL A 130 19.18 -1.30 11.33
C VAL A 130 20.40 -0.41 11.08
N VAL A 131 20.69 -0.13 9.81
CA VAL A 131 21.85 0.65 9.39
C VAL A 131 21.36 1.92 8.70
N GLU A 132 21.83 3.07 9.17
CA GLU A 132 21.49 4.36 8.59
C GLU A 132 22.38 4.68 7.38
N ASN A 133 21.81 5.34 6.36
CA ASN A 133 22.56 5.92 5.25
C ASN A 133 22.07 7.32 4.84
N PHE A 134 22.86 7.98 3.98
CA PHE A 134 22.63 9.36 3.58
C PHE A 134 21.60 9.55 2.44
N PHE A 135 21.24 8.47 1.73
CA PHE A 135 20.30 8.54 0.62
C PHE A 135 18.94 7.95 0.99
N ALA A 136 17.88 8.33 0.29
CA ALA A 136 16.55 7.80 0.56
C ALA A 136 16.49 6.31 0.18
N SER A 137 16.36 5.44 1.19
CA SER A 137 16.23 4.00 0.99
C SER A 137 15.39 3.33 2.07
N GLY A 138 14.81 2.20 1.71
CA GLY A 138 14.38 1.10 2.58
C GLY A 138 14.74 -0.17 1.83
N LEU A 139 15.81 -0.84 2.26
CA LEU A 139 16.36 -2.01 1.57
C LEU A 139 16.63 -3.12 2.59
N GLY A 140 15.99 -4.28 2.40
CA GLY A 140 16.16 -5.46 3.24
C GLY A 140 17.30 -6.33 2.72
N MET A 141 18.44 -6.30 3.40
CA MET A 141 19.60 -7.13 3.09
C MET A 141 19.62 -8.38 4.00
N PRO A 142 20.36 -9.44 3.65
CA PRO A 142 20.48 -10.59 4.54
C PRO A 142 21.12 -10.15 5.87
N SER A 143 20.38 -10.33 6.97
CA SER A 143 20.73 -9.96 8.36
C SER A 143 20.80 -8.46 8.71
N PHE A 144 20.44 -7.54 7.81
CA PHE A 144 20.33 -6.11 8.14
C PHE A 144 19.46 -5.32 7.15
N THR A 145 18.99 -4.15 7.53
CA THR A 145 18.30 -3.23 6.62
C THR A 145 19.02 -1.88 6.53
N LEU A 146 18.96 -1.25 5.35
CA LEU A 146 19.53 0.06 5.08
C LEU A 146 18.43 1.11 4.96
N LEU A 147 18.34 2.01 5.94
CA LEU A 147 17.31 3.04 6.03
C LEU A 147 17.92 4.45 5.89
N GLY A 148 17.28 5.27 5.06
CA GLY A 148 17.65 6.68 4.89
C GLY A 148 17.57 7.49 6.17
N SER A 149 18.49 8.44 6.39
CA SER A 149 18.42 9.39 7.52
C SER A 149 17.06 10.11 7.60
N GLY A 150 16.45 10.42 6.46
CA GLY A 150 15.12 11.03 6.42
C GLY A 150 13.99 10.13 6.95
N VAL A 151 14.15 8.80 6.86
CA VAL A 151 13.25 7.77 7.40
C VAL A 151 13.50 7.62 8.90
N ILE A 152 14.77 7.49 9.29
CA ILE A 152 15.20 7.39 10.70
C ILE A 152 14.68 8.58 11.52
N LYS A 153 14.97 9.82 11.08
CA LYS A 153 14.54 11.07 11.75
C LYS A 153 13.03 11.24 11.89
N ARG A 154 12.25 10.50 11.12
CA ARG A 154 10.78 10.54 11.16
C ARG A 154 10.19 9.40 11.99
N HIS A 155 11.02 8.64 12.70
CA HIS A 155 10.57 7.52 13.53
C HIS A 155 9.79 6.49 12.68
N TYR A 156 10.32 6.17 11.49
CA TYR A 156 9.65 5.23 10.58
C TYR A 156 9.87 3.78 11.00
N VAL A 157 9.30 3.42 12.15
CA VAL A 157 9.24 2.07 12.72
C VAL A 157 7.95 1.34 12.38
N GLN A 158 7.11 1.90 11.50
CA GLN A 158 5.82 1.31 11.13
C GLN A 158 5.99 0.04 10.30
N SER A 159 4.92 -0.75 10.19
CA SER A 159 4.98 -2.07 9.57
C SER A 159 5.28 -2.01 8.08
N TYR A 160 4.83 -0.97 7.38
CA TYR A 160 5.13 -0.77 5.96
C TYR A 160 6.56 -0.30 5.66
N ALA A 161 7.35 0.02 6.69
CA ALA A 161 8.76 0.38 6.58
C ALA A 161 9.61 -0.69 7.25
N LEU A 162 9.97 -0.54 8.52
CA LEU A 162 10.80 -1.49 9.24
C LEU A 162 10.22 -2.93 9.25
N GLY A 163 8.90 -3.07 9.40
CA GLY A 163 8.26 -4.39 9.38
C GLY A 163 8.41 -5.11 8.04
N HIS A 164 8.32 -4.39 6.92
CA HIS A 164 8.50 -4.89 5.56
C HIS A 164 9.93 -5.42 5.38
N GLU A 165 10.92 -4.63 5.79
CA GLU A 165 12.33 -5.05 5.71
C GLU A 165 12.67 -6.23 6.62
N ILE A 166 12.01 -6.35 7.77
CA ILE A 166 12.20 -7.52 8.66
C ILE A 166 11.61 -8.78 8.03
N VAL A 167 10.42 -8.72 7.44
CA VAL A 167 9.82 -9.87 6.74
C VAL A 167 10.70 -10.36 5.60
N HIS A 168 11.40 -9.44 4.91
CA HIS A 168 12.35 -9.82 3.87
C HIS A 168 13.47 -10.74 4.35
N SER A 169 13.75 -10.80 5.65
CA SER A 169 14.73 -11.73 6.21
C SER A 169 14.40 -13.19 5.86
N TRP A 170 13.13 -13.57 5.90
CA TRP A 170 12.68 -14.89 5.45
C TRP A 170 12.43 -14.91 3.94
N ILE A 171 11.75 -13.88 3.43
CA ILE A 171 11.20 -13.81 2.08
C ILE A 171 12.04 -12.86 1.21
N GLY A 172 12.91 -13.39 0.36
CA GLY A 172 13.86 -12.63 -0.45
C GLY A 172 15.31 -12.78 0.01
N ASN A 173 15.56 -12.89 1.33
CA ASN A 173 16.93 -13.04 1.86
C ASN A 173 17.30 -14.45 2.33
N ALA A 174 16.31 -15.28 2.68
CA ALA A 174 16.54 -16.69 3.02
C ALA A 174 15.94 -17.64 1.98
N VAL A 175 14.74 -17.32 1.49
CA VAL A 175 14.16 -17.91 0.28
C VAL A 175 14.27 -16.88 -0.83
N PHE A 176 15.15 -17.15 -1.79
CA PHE A 176 15.42 -16.23 -2.90
C PHE A 176 14.33 -16.34 -3.98
N ASN A 177 14.17 -15.32 -4.80
CA ASN A 177 13.31 -15.35 -5.98
C ASN A 177 14.13 -15.09 -7.24
N ARG A 178 13.65 -15.61 -8.37
CA ARG A 178 14.15 -15.21 -9.68
C ARG A 178 13.24 -14.14 -10.24
N ALA A 179 13.66 -12.87 -10.20
CA ALA A 179 12.83 -11.75 -10.64
C ALA A 179 12.39 -11.89 -12.12
N ASP A 180 13.24 -12.46 -12.97
CA ASP A 180 12.95 -12.78 -14.38
C ASP A 180 11.86 -13.85 -14.57
N ARG A 181 11.49 -14.55 -13.49
CA ARG A 181 10.47 -15.62 -13.44
C ARG A 181 9.21 -15.22 -12.65
N GLY A 182 9.08 -13.93 -12.32
CA GLY A 182 7.98 -13.39 -11.54
C GLY A 182 8.34 -13.20 -10.07
N ASN A 183 8.49 -11.95 -9.67
CA ASN A 183 8.81 -11.54 -8.32
C ASN A 183 7.58 -11.64 -7.39
N TRP A 184 7.47 -12.76 -6.68
CA TRP A 184 6.42 -12.98 -5.67
C TRP A 184 6.75 -12.39 -4.29
N VAL A 185 8.04 -12.08 -4.05
CA VAL A 185 8.58 -11.66 -2.77
C VAL A 185 7.92 -10.35 -2.30
N GLU A 186 7.85 -9.35 -3.17
CA GLU A 186 7.27 -8.04 -2.82
C GLU A 186 5.78 -8.13 -2.45
N GLY A 187 5.02 -8.94 -3.19
CA GLY A 187 3.60 -9.18 -2.91
C GLY A 187 3.38 -9.89 -1.58
N LEU A 188 4.16 -10.92 -1.27
CA LEU A 188 4.03 -11.65 0.00
C LEU A 188 4.49 -10.79 1.18
N THR A 189 5.60 -10.08 1.05
CA THR A 189 6.10 -9.17 2.09
C THR A 189 5.07 -8.06 2.35
N THR A 190 4.49 -7.46 1.31
CA THR A 190 3.40 -6.47 1.43
C THR A 190 2.19 -7.05 2.15
N TYR A 191 1.79 -8.28 1.82
CA TYR A 191 0.69 -8.95 2.50
C TYR A 191 0.96 -9.15 4.00
N LEU A 192 2.16 -9.62 4.35
CA LEU A 192 2.52 -9.90 5.74
C LEU A 192 2.72 -8.63 6.57
N ALA A 193 3.45 -7.65 6.03
CA ALA A 193 3.88 -6.46 6.75
C ALA A 193 2.87 -5.31 6.68
N ASN A 194 2.34 -5.00 5.50
CA ASN A 194 1.48 -3.82 5.34
C ASN A 194 0.05 -4.16 5.76
N TYR A 195 -0.43 -5.35 5.44
CA TYR A 195 -1.79 -5.79 5.76
C TYR A 195 -1.87 -6.62 7.05
N TYR A 196 -1.29 -7.82 7.03
CA TYR A 196 -1.58 -8.85 8.04
C TYR A 196 -1.11 -8.47 9.43
N TRP A 197 -0.04 -7.66 9.53
CA TRP A 197 0.37 -7.02 10.77
C TRP A 197 -0.80 -6.39 11.54
N HIS A 198 -1.65 -5.62 10.86
CA HIS A 198 -2.78 -4.95 11.52
C HIS A 198 -3.87 -5.95 11.94
N GLU A 199 -4.12 -6.98 11.14
CA GLU A 199 -5.03 -8.06 11.53
C GLU A 199 -4.52 -8.83 12.75
N LEU A 200 -3.21 -9.17 12.76
CA LEU A 200 -2.53 -9.87 13.85
C LEU A 200 -2.58 -9.06 15.16
N MET A 201 -2.45 -7.73 15.08
CA MET A 201 -2.53 -6.83 16.23
C MET A 201 -3.98 -6.50 16.64
N GLY A 202 -4.99 -7.01 15.93
CA GLY A 202 -6.41 -6.77 16.22
C GLY A 202 -6.96 -5.42 15.74
N ASP A 203 -6.19 -4.67 14.94
CA ASP A 203 -6.60 -3.40 14.36
C ASP A 203 -7.39 -3.63 13.06
N ARG A 204 -8.65 -4.03 13.23
CA ARG A 204 -9.56 -4.37 12.12
C ARG A 204 -9.80 -3.21 11.17
N ALA A 205 -9.86 -1.98 11.68
CA ALA A 205 -10.12 -0.79 10.86
C ALA A 205 -8.93 -0.53 9.94
N GLN A 206 -7.70 -0.58 10.46
CA GLN A 206 -6.50 -0.40 9.66
C GLN A 206 -6.27 -1.57 8.69
N ALA A 207 -6.53 -2.83 9.10
CA ALA A 207 -6.45 -3.97 8.20
C ALA A 207 -7.39 -3.83 7.00
N ARG A 208 -8.64 -3.40 7.25
CA ARG A 208 -9.61 -3.08 6.19
C ARG A 208 -9.13 -1.94 5.30
N ASP A 209 -8.57 -0.88 5.89
CA ASP A 209 -8.04 0.27 5.15
C ASP A 209 -6.90 -0.13 4.20
N GLN A 210 -6.01 -1.04 4.62
CA GLN A 210 -4.94 -1.55 3.77
C GLN A 210 -5.46 -2.33 2.57
N ARG A 211 -6.42 -3.25 2.76
CA ARG A 211 -7.05 -3.97 1.63
C ARG A 211 -7.74 -2.99 0.68
N ARG A 212 -8.47 -2.02 1.24
CA ARG A 212 -9.12 -0.96 0.47
C ARG A 212 -8.11 -0.19 -0.38
N LEU A 213 -7.01 0.30 0.20
CA LEU A 213 -5.98 1.04 -0.53
C LEU A 213 -5.35 0.19 -1.64
N MET A 214 -5.13 -1.10 -1.42
CA MET A 214 -4.64 -2.03 -2.45
C MET A 214 -5.63 -2.17 -3.61
N VAL A 215 -6.92 -2.35 -3.32
CA VAL A 215 -7.97 -2.46 -4.35
C VAL A 215 -8.16 -1.14 -5.10
N GLN A 216 -8.14 0.01 -4.40
CA GLN A 216 -8.23 1.32 -5.04
C GLN A 216 -7.00 1.62 -5.91
N GLY A 217 -5.80 1.32 -5.41
CA GLY A 217 -4.56 1.53 -6.14
C GLY A 217 -4.50 0.74 -7.44
N TYR A 218 -4.89 -0.54 -7.41
CA TYR A 218 -5.08 -1.35 -8.61
C TYR A 218 -6.07 -0.73 -9.60
N ASN A 219 -7.24 -0.26 -9.14
CA ASN A 219 -8.24 0.29 -10.05
C ASN A 219 -7.88 1.67 -10.63
N LEU A 220 -7.07 2.48 -9.93
CA LEU A 220 -6.64 3.80 -10.42
C LEU A 220 -5.38 3.74 -11.29
N HIS A 221 -4.39 2.92 -10.93
CA HIS A 221 -3.10 2.89 -11.61
C HIS A 221 -3.01 1.84 -12.72
N VAL A 222 -3.90 0.84 -12.75
CA VAL A 222 -3.86 -0.26 -13.73
C VAL A 222 -5.12 -0.23 -14.60
N PRO A 223 -5.18 0.60 -15.64
CA PRO A 223 -6.28 0.51 -16.59
C PRO A 223 -6.22 -0.83 -17.36
N PRO A 224 -7.35 -1.38 -17.83
CA PRO A 224 -7.40 -2.74 -18.40
C PRO A 224 -6.39 -3.01 -19.52
N GLU A 225 -6.11 -2.02 -20.37
CA GLU A 225 -5.17 -2.10 -21.48
C GLU A 225 -3.70 -2.10 -21.09
N ARG A 226 -3.37 -1.79 -19.83
CA ARG A 226 -2.01 -1.86 -19.28
C ARG A 226 -1.86 -2.98 -18.26
N ASP A 227 -2.90 -3.74 -17.95
CA ASP A 227 -2.84 -4.83 -16.98
C ASP A 227 -1.97 -5.98 -17.51
N TYR A 228 -1.24 -6.64 -16.62
CA TYR A 228 -0.43 -7.81 -16.94
C TYR A 228 -0.46 -8.84 -15.80
N PRO A 229 -0.20 -10.13 -16.06
CA PRO A 229 -0.18 -11.17 -15.04
C PRO A 229 0.85 -10.91 -13.93
N VAL A 230 0.52 -11.23 -12.68
CA VAL A 230 1.47 -11.08 -11.55
C VAL A 230 2.76 -11.88 -11.80
N ALA A 231 2.68 -13.01 -12.51
CA ALA A 231 3.83 -13.81 -12.95
C ALA A 231 4.87 -13.04 -13.80
N GLN A 232 4.51 -11.90 -14.40
CA GLN A 232 5.41 -11.10 -15.23
C GLN A 232 6.02 -9.91 -14.48
N PHE A 233 5.58 -9.64 -13.24
CA PHE A 233 6.16 -8.56 -12.45
C PHE A 233 7.62 -8.91 -12.09
N MET A 234 8.55 -8.02 -12.40
CA MET A 234 9.98 -8.20 -12.09
C MET A 234 10.43 -7.24 -10.98
N GLN A 235 10.14 -5.96 -11.17
CA GLN A 235 10.53 -4.87 -10.29
C GLN A 235 9.55 -3.70 -10.45
N LYS A 236 9.51 -2.82 -9.45
CA LYS A 236 8.73 -1.58 -9.51
C LYS A 236 9.51 -0.50 -10.25
N LEU A 237 9.01 -0.03 -11.39
CA LEU A 237 9.51 1.18 -12.06
C LEU A 237 8.59 2.39 -11.82
N ASP A 238 7.29 2.15 -11.68
CA ASP A 238 6.30 3.19 -11.42
C ASP A 238 5.14 2.69 -10.52
N GLU A 239 4.09 3.50 -10.36
CA GLU A 239 2.91 3.14 -9.57
C GLU A 239 2.00 2.11 -10.25
N HIS A 240 2.13 1.91 -11.56
CA HIS A 240 1.43 0.85 -12.28
C HIS A 240 2.03 -0.52 -11.94
N ASP A 241 3.35 -0.64 -11.92
CA ASP A 241 4.04 -1.85 -11.43
C ASP A 241 3.77 -2.11 -9.95
N ASN A 242 3.79 -1.05 -9.11
CA ASN A 242 3.45 -1.12 -7.68
C ASN A 242 2.07 -1.74 -7.45
N ALA A 243 1.09 -1.28 -8.23
CA ALA A 243 -0.28 -1.74 -8.09
C ALA A 243 -0.48 -3.21 -8.48
N ILE A 244 0.37 -3.77 -9.35
CA ILE A 244 0.32 -5.19 -9.74
C ILE A 244 1.20 -6.03 -8.81
N GLY A 245 2.49 -5.72 -8.72
CA GLY A 245 3.50 -6.52 -8.02
C GLY A 245 3.42 -6.49 -6.49
N TYR A 246 2.88 -5.41 -5.92
CA TYR A 246 2.72 -5.27 -4.47
C TYR A 246 1.25 -5.42 -4.08
N GLN A 247 0.37 -4.56 -4.61
CA GLN A 247 -1.00 -4.46 -4.12
C GLN A 247 -1.89 -5.64 -4.58
N LYS A 248 -1.98 -5.90 -5.89
CA LYS A 248 -2.74 -7.05 -6.41
C LYS A 248 -2.15 -8.37 -5.93
N ALA A 249 -0.82 -8.50 -5.94
CA ALA A 249 -0.14 -9.70 -5.42
C ALA A 249 -0.41 -9.92 -3.91
N ALA A 250 -0.43 -8.88 -3.09
CA ALA A 250 -0.80 -9.01 -1.68
C ALA A 250 -2.25 -9.49 -1.50
N MET A 251 -3.19 -8.94 -2.28
CA MET A 251 -4.59 -9.40 -2.28
C MET A 251 -4.74 -10.83 -2.80
N LEU A 252 -3.86 -11.28 -3.71
CA LEU A 252 -3.81 -12.69 -4.13
C LEU A 252 -3.44 -13.60 -2.96
N PHE A 253 -2.44 -13.27 -2.15
CA PHE A 253 -2.12 -14.05 -0.95
C PHE A 253 -3.24 -14.02 0.08
N HIS A 254 -3.97 -12.90 0.20
CA HIS A 254 -5.18 -12.82 1.01
C HIS A 254 -6.27 -13.79 0.52
N LEU A 255 -6.49 -13.87 -0.80
CA LEU A 255 -7.43 -14.82 -1.41
C LEU A 255 -6.96 -16.26 -1.26
N LEU A 256 -5.66 -16.52 -1.39
CA LEU A 256 -5.09 -17.85 -1.20
C LEU A 256 -5.33 -18.35 0.22
N ARG A 257 -5.11 -17.51 1.24
CA ARG A 257 -5.41 -17.82 2.65
C ARG A 257 -6.89 -18.13 2.87
N GLN A 258 -7.79 -17.40 2.21
CA GLN A 258 -9.23 -17.69 2.28
C GLN A 258 -9.57 -19.05 1.65
N GLU A 259 -8.88 -19.44 0.56
CA GLU A 259 -9.10 -20.70 -0.13
C GLU A 259 -8.54 -21.91 0.63
N VAL A 260 -7.29 -21.83 1.08
CA VAL A 260 -6.63 -22.96 1.76
C VAL A 260 -6.98 -23.05 3.24
N GLY A 261 -7.46 -21.96 3.84
CA GLY A 261 -7.73 -21.83 5.26
C GLY A 261 -6.51 -21.40 6.08
N GLU A 262 -6.77 -20.92 7.30
CA GLU A 262 -5.77 -20.36 8.21
C GLU A 262 -4.59 -21.30 8.49
N GLU A 263 -4.89 -22.50 8.98
CA GLU A 263 -3.87 -23.46 9.43
C GLU A 263 -2.95 -23.87 8.28
N ALA A 264 -3.53 -24.26 7.15
CA ALA A 264 -2.77 -24.66 5.97
C ALA A 264 -1.95 -23.51 5.39
N PHE A 265 -2.45 -22.28 5.39
CA PHE A 265 -1.71 -21.11 4.89
C PHE A 265 -0.44 -20.87 5.70
N TRP A 266 -0.54 -20.82 7.03
CA TRP A 266 0.63 -20.58 7.88
C TRP A 266 1.60 -21.76 7.88
N GLN A 267 1.09 -22.99 7.79
CA GLN A 267 1.93 -24.17 7.65
C GLN A 267 2.68 -24.18 6.31
N ALA A 268 2.02 -23.80 5.21
CA ALA A 268 2.65 -23.64 3.90
C ALA A 268 3.77 -22.61 3.89
N LEU A 269 3.60 -21.46 4.56
CA LEU A 269 4.66 -20.47 4.66
C LEU A 269 5.88 -21.00 5.45
N LYS A 270 5.67 -21.72 6.55
CA LYS A 270 6.77 -22.37 7.31
C LYS A 270 7.47 -23.42 6.46
N SER A 271 6.70 -24.24 5.76
CA SER A 271 7.24 -25.29 4.88
C SER A 271 8.02 -24.70 3.70
N LEU A 272 7.52 -23.61 3.10
CA LEU A 272 8.23 -22.88 2.04
C LEU A 272 9.60 -22.39 2.54
N VAL A 273 9.63 -21.70 3.68
CA VAL A 273 10.89 -21.23 4.31
C VAL A 273 11.82 -22.40 4.61
N ALA A 274 11.31 -23.48 5.21
CA ALA A 274 12.15 -24.62 5.59
C ALA A 274 12.72 -25.38 4.39
N GLN A 275 11.93 -25.57 3.33
CA GLN A 275 12.32 -26.33 2.14
C GLN A 275 13.25 -25.54 1.20
N TYR A 276 13.10 -24.21 1.13
CA TYR A 276 13.80 -23.35 0.18
C TYR A 276 14.85 -22.42 0.81
N ARG A 277 15.16 -22.57 2.10
CA ARG A 277 16.24 -21.81 2.72
C ARG A 277 17.55 -22.02 1.96
N GLY A 278 18.16 -20.93 1.51
CA GLY A 278 19.39 -20.95 0.71
C GLY A 278 19.17 -21.40 -0.73
N ARG A 279 17.95 -21.26 -1.26
CA ARG A 279 17.56 -21.64 -2.64
C ARG A 279 16.58 -20.63 -3.22
N HIS A 280 16.45 -20.64 -4.55
CA HIS A 280 15.40 -19.91 -5.26
C HIS A 280 14.09 -20.69 -5.24
N ALA A 281 12.98 -19.99 -5.02
CA ALA A 281 11.63 -20.49 -5.22
C ALA A 281 10.92 -19.64 -6.29
N GLU A 282 10.14 -20.30 -7.14
CA GLU A 282 9.29 -19.67 -8.15
C GLU A 282 7.80 -19.85 -7.81
N TRP A 283 6.90 -19.20 -8.56
CA TRP A 283 5.45 -19.34 -8.35
C TRP A 283 4.95 -20.80 -8.34
N ARG A 284 5.55 -21.68 -9.16
CA ARG A 284 5.20 -23.11 -9.19
C ARG A 284 5.64 -23.86 -7.93
N ASP A 285 6.71 -23.41 -7.28
CA ASP A 285 7.16 -23.95 -6.00
C ASP A 285 6.20 -23.55 -4.88
N LEU A 286 5.75 -22.29 -4.88
CA LEU A 286 4.69 -21.83 -4.00
C LEU A 286 3.42 -22.66 -4.23
N GLU A 287 2.97 -22.81 -5.48
CA GLU A 287 1.81 -23.65 -5.82
C GLU A 287 1.92 -25.05 -5.22
N ARG A 288 3.07 -25.70 -5.40
CA ARG A 288 3.33 -27.05 -4.87
C ARG A 288 3.25 -27.10 -3.35
N VAL A 289 3.98 -26.22 -2.66
CA VAL A 289 4.01 -26.20 -1.19
C VAL A 289 2.63 -25.94 -0.61
N PHE A 290 1.89 -24.97 -1.16
CA PHE A 290 0.53 -24.68 -0.70
C PHE A 290 -0.43 -25.86 -0.97
N ALA A 291 -0.33 -26.50 -2.14
CA ALA A 291 -1.17 -27.65 -2.49
C ALA A 291 -0.90 -28.87 -1.60
N GLU A 292 0.37 -29.12 -1.25
CA GLU A 292 0.78 -30.20 -0.35
C GLU A 292 0.22 -30.00 1.07
N GLU A 293 0.39 -28.80 1.64
CA GLU A 293 -0.05 -28.52 3.01
C GLU A 293 -1.58 -28.38 3.11
N SER A 294 -2.24 -27.83 2.10
CA SER A 294 -3.70 -27.72 2.08
C SER A 294 -4.40 -29.00 1.64
N ARG A 295 -3.68 -29.93 1.01
CA ARG A 295 -4.25 -31.11 0.32
C ARG A 295 -5.31 -30.75 -0.72
N GLN A 296 -5.14 -29.63 -1.40
CA GLN A 296 -6.05 -29.15 -2.45
C GLN A 296 -5.33 -29.04 -3.79
N ASP A 297 -6.05 -29.26 -4.89
CA ASP A 297 -5.55 -28.89 -6.22
C ASP A 297 -5.70 -27.38 -6.42
N LEU A 298 -4.58 -26.67 -6.37
CA LEU A 298 -4.51 -25.22 -6.50
C LEU A 298 -4.16 -24.76 -7.92
N ARG A 299 -4.08 -25.66 -8.90
CA ARG A 299 -3.68 -25.30 -10.26
C ARG A 299 -4.61 -24.25 -10.86
N TRP A 300 -5.91 -24.37 -10.61
CA TRP A 300 -6.89 -23.37 -11.06
C TRP A 300 -6.65 -21.99 -10.44
N PHE A 301 -6.20 -21.94 -9.19
CA PHE A 301 -5.99 -20.69 -8.46
C PHE A 301 -4.80 -19.94 -9.05
N PHE A 302 -3.66 -20.62 -9.21
CA PHE A 302 -2.44 -20.02 -9.77
C PHE A 302 -2.62 -19.67 -11.26
N ALA A 303 -3.27 -20.53 -12.04
CA ALA A 303 -3.64 -20.20 -13.42
C ALA A 303 -4.44 -18.89 -13.52
N GLN A 304 -5.40 -18.70 -12.62
CA GLN A 304 -6.33 -17.57 -12.66
C GLN A 304 -5.73 -16.28 -12.08
N TRP A 305 -5.04 -16.36 -10.95
CA TRP A 305 -4.63 -15.17 -10.19
C TRP A 305 -3.18 -14.76 -10.42
N VAL A 306 -2.31 -15.72 -10.75
CA VAL A 306 -0.87 -15.48 -10.97
C VAL A 306 -0.57 -15.30 -12.46
N GLU A 307 -1.11 -16.17 -13.30
CA GLU A 307 -0.75 -16.27 -14.71
C GLU A 307 -1.68 -15.51 -15.67
N GLN A 308 -2.84 -15.05 -15.19
CA GLN A 308 -3.78 -14.26 -15.97
C GLN A 308 -3.81 -12.79 -15.48
N GLU A 309 -3.93 -11.86 -16.42
CA GLU A 309 -4.25 -10.47 -16.15
C GLU A 309 -5.74 -10.26 -15.88
N GLY A 310 -6.09 -9.10 -15.31
CA GLY A 310 -7.46 -8.74 -14.99
C GLY A 310 -7.87 -9.06 -13.55
N ALA A 311 -9.11 -8.69 -13.24
CA ALA A 311 -9.84 -8.99 -12.02
C ALA A 311 -11.35 -8.97 -12.37
N PRO A 312 -12.23 -9.65 -11.61
CA PRO A 312 -13.65 -9.70 -11.92
C PRO A 312 -14.33 -8.33 -11.81
N MET A 313 -15.22 -8.00 -12.74
CA MET A 313 -16.10 -6.83 -12.67
C MET A 313 -17.50 -7.29 -12.29
N LEU A 314 -17.83 -7.12 -11.01
CA LEU A 314 -19.04 -7.65 -10.40
C LEU A 314 -20.17 -6.61 -10.38
N SER A 315 -21.39 -7.04 -10.65
CA SER A 315 -22.60 -6.25 -10.42
C SER A 315 -23.78 -7.15 -10.07
N PHE A 316 -24.85 -6.55 -9.55
CA PHE A 316 -26.13 -7.23 -9.42
C PHE A 316 -26.98 -6.98 -10.67
N SER A 317 -27.49 -8.05 -11.27
CA SER A 317 -28.49 -7.95 -12.35
C SER A 317 -29.91 -7.81 -11.81
N GLU A 318 -30.17 -8.41 -10.65
CA GLU A 318 -31.47 -8.39 -9.97
C GLU A 318 -31.28 -8.65 -8.47
N ALA A 319 -32.11 -8.00 -7.63
CA ALA A 319 -32.23 -8.26 -6.21
C ALA A 319 -33.68 -8.04 -5.78
N VAL A 320 -34.39 -9.12 -5.46
CA VAL A 320 -35.83 -9.13 -5.16
C VAL A 320 -36.08 -9.88 -3.85
N ALA A 321 -36.88 -9.29 -2.97
CA ALA A 321 -37.34 -9.94 -1.75
C ALA A 321 -38.85 -10.19 -1.78
N ARG A 322 -39.26 -11.38 -1.34
CA ARG A 322 -40.67 -11.78 -1.20
C ARG A 322 -40.97 -12.13 0.26
N PRO A 323 -42.11 -11.70 0.83
CA PRO A 323 -42.51 -12.14 2.15
C PRO A 323 -42.84 -13.64 2.14
N VAL A 324 -42.38 -14.36 3.16
CA VAL A 324 -42.70 -15.77 3.38
C VAL A 324 -43.81 -15.84 4.43
N ALA A 325 -44.86 -16.60 4.15
CA ALA A 325 -45.98 -16.77 5.07
C ALA A 325 -45.61 -17.77 6.19
N GLY A 326 -45.69 -17.35 7.46
CA GLY A 326 -45.47 -18.22 8.62
C GLY A 326 -45.33 -17.44 9.94
N GLU A 327 -45.88 -17.98 11.03
CA GLU A 327 -45.77 -17.40 12.38
C GLU A 327 -44.47 -17.83 13.10
N PRO A 328 -43.91 -17.02 14.03
CA PRO A 328 -44.48 -15.80 14.61
C PRO A 328 -43.85 -14.48 14.10
N ALA A 329 -42.93 -14.51 13.14
CA ALA A 329 -42.31 -13.31 12.56
C ALA A 329 -42.32 -13.37 11.03
N GLN A 330 -42.73 -12.27 10.39
CA GLN A 330 -42.68 -12.14 8.93
C GLN A 330 -41.22 -12.23 8.46
N THR A 331 -40.89 -13.32 7.78
CA THR A 331 -39.58 -13.52 7.15
C THR A 331 -39.63 -13.14 5.68
N PHE A 332 -38.47 -12.89 5.08
CA PHE A 332 -38.34 -12.47 3.69
C PHE A 332 -37.37 -13.41 2.97
N GLN A 333 -37.79 -13.94 1.83
CA GLN A 333 -36.89 -14.65 0.92
C GLN A 333 -36.26 -13.64 -0.04
N LEU A 334 -34.96 -13.43 0.09
CA LEU A 334 -34.17 -12.63 -0.83
C LEU A 334 -33.60 -13.52 -1.95
N GLU A 335 -33.89 -13.17 -3.19
CA GLU A 335 -33.23 -13.69 -4.39
C GLU A 335 -32.38 -12.58 -5.01
N ALA A 336 -31.08 -12.80 -5.16
CA ALA A 336 -30.19 -11.84 -5.80
C ALA A 336 -29.26 -12.54 -6.80
N THR A 337 -29.07 -11.93 -7.97
CA THR A 337 -28.25 -12.50 -9.05
C THR A 337 -27.03 -11.63 -9.32
N ILE A 338 -25.86 -12.15 -8.99
CA ILE A 338 -24.55 -11.52 -9.23
C ILE A 338 -24.05 -11.94 -10.61
N VAL A 339 -23.55 -10.98 -11.38
CA VAL A 339 -22.98 -11.20 -12.72
C VAL A 339 -21.55 -10.70 -12.78
N GLN A 340 -20.71 -11.43 -13.52
CA GLN A 340 -19.38 -10.99 -13.92
C GLN A 340 -19.48 -10.47 -15.36
N SER A 341 -19.26 -9.18 -15.54
CA SER A 341 -19.45 -8.50 -16.83
C SER A 341 -18.24 -8.56 -17.76
N ASN A 342 -17.11 -9.09 -17.28
CA ASN A 342 -15.88 -9.28 -18.03
C ASN A 342 -15.44 -10.76 -18.02
N LYS A 343 -14.15 -11.03 -17.82
CA LYS A 343 -13.64 -12.41 -17.70
C LYS A 343 -14.18 -13.07 -16.43
N PHE A 344 -14.45 -14.37 -16.53
CA PHE A 344 -14.85 -15.18 -15.39
C PHE A 344 -13.69 -15.37 -14.41
N PHE A 345 -13.96 -15.14 -13.12
CA PHE A 345 -13.08 -15.53 -12.01
C PHE A 345 -13.85 -16.34 -10.98
N ARG A 346 -13.18 -17.35 -10.41
CA ARG A 346 -13.58 -18.03 -9.17
C ARG A 346 -13.06 -17.23 -7.97
N LEU A 347 -13.93 -16.90 -7.03
CA LEU A 347 -13.56 -16.15 -5.82
C LEU A 347 -14.57 -16.31 -4.68
N PRO A 348 -14.14 -16.18 -3.42
CA PRO A 348 -15.05 -15.83 -2.34
C PRO A 348 -15.53 -14.39 -2.52
N LEU A 349 -16.84 -14.17 -2.37
CA LEU A 349 -17.45 -12.85 -2.35
C LEU A 349 -18.20 -12.66 -1.04
N GLN A 350 -17.86 -11.58 -0.31
CA GLN A 350 -18.62 -11.15 0.85
C GLN A 350 -19.74 -10.19 0.42
N LEU A 351 -20.93 -10.39 0.96
CA LEU A 351 -22.09 -9.53 0.81
C LEU A 351 -22.59 -9.08 2.18
N LYS A 352 -22.98 -7.82 2.31
CA LYS A 352 -23.68 -7.32 3.49
C LYS A 352 -25.09 -6.91 3.14
N ILE A 353 -26.06 -7.66 3.65
CA ILE A 353 -27.48 -7.37 3.47
C ILE A 353 -27.92 -6.48 4.62
N ARG A 354 -28.36 -5.25 4.31
CA ARG A 354 -28.97 -4.35 5.29
C ARG A 354 -30.49 -4.49 5.23
N MET A 355 -31.10 -4.52 6.40
CA MET A 355 -32.53 -4.74 6.60
C MET A 355 -33.15 -3.60 7.42
N GLU A 356 -34.48 -3.49 7.39
CA GLU A 356 -35.22 -2.57 8.27
C GLU A 356 -34.86 -2.79 9.75
N GLY A 357 -34.85 -1.68 10.51
CA GLY A 357 -34.48 -1.67 11.93
C GLY A 357 -32.96 -1.82 12.17
N ASP A 358 -32.13 -1.32 11.24
CA ASP A 358 -30.66 -1.33 11.30
C ASP A 358 -30.04 -2.72 11.52
N ARG A 359 -30.73 -3.76 11.05
CA ARG A 359 -30.22 -5.14 11.10
C ARG A 359 -29.33 -5.40 9.90
N GLU A 360 -28.21 -6.08 10.13
CA GLU A 360 -27.28 -6.47 9.07
C GLU A 360 -27.06 -7.99 9.07
N HIS A 361 -26.84 -8.55 7.88
CA HIS A 361 -26.45 -9.95 7.69
C HIS A 361 -25.26 -10.02 6.74
N LEU A 362 -24.14 -10.58 7.21
CA LEU A 362 -22.96 -10.84 6.39
C LEU A 362 -22.99 -12.27 5.86
N LEU A 363 -22.84 -12.41 4.56
CA LEU A 363 -22.76 -13.68 3.85
C LEU A 363 -21.46 -13.73 3.06
N THR A 364 -20.75 -14.85 3.11
CA THR A 364 -19.64 -15.13 2.19
C THR A 364 -20.03 -16.31 1.31
N LEU A 365 -19.94 -16.15 -0.01
CA LEU A 365 -20.28 -17.21 -0.95
C LEU A 365 -19.16 -17.42 -2.00
N PRO A 366 -18.93 -18.66 -2.44
CA PRO A 366 -18.00 -18.94 -3.53
C PRO A 366 -18.68 -18.66 -4.88
N LEU A 367 -18.19 -17.67 -5.62
CA LEU A 367 -18.60 -17.47 -7.02
C LEU A 367 -17.88 -18.49 -7.90
N ARG A 368 -18.66 -19.33 -8.60
CA ARG A 368 -18.14 -20.41 -9.46
C ARG A 368 -18.65 -20.34 -10.90
N SER A 369 -19.45 -19.33 -11.21
CA SER A 369 -20.03 -19.12 -12.54
C SER A 369 -20.01 -17.63 -12.93
N LEU A 370 -20.27 -17.34 -14.22
CA LEU A 370 -20.45 -15.96 -14.70
C LEU A 370 -21.71 -15.29 -14.12
N ARG A 371 -22.70 -16.09 -13.71
CA ARG A 371 -23.96 -15.63 -13.16
C ARG A 371 -24.39 -16.55 -12.02
N GLU A 372 -24.32 -16.03 -10.80
CA GLU A 372 -24.65 -16.76 -9.57
C GLU A 372 -25.91 -16.16 -8.93
N THR A 373 -26.92 -17.00 -8.67
CA THR A 373 -28.14 -16.57 -7.98
C THR A 373 -28.11 -17.11 -6.56
N ILE A 374 -28.22 -16.23 -5.58
CA ILE A 374 -28.37 -16.59 -4.17
C ILE A 374 -29.83 -16.51 -3.75
N SER A 375 -30.20 -17.36 -2.80
CA SER A 375 -31.52 -17.37 -2.18
C SER A 375 -31.34 -17.50 -0.66
N VAL A 376 -31.76 -16.49 0.10
CA VAL A 376 -31.53 -16.39 1.55
C VAL A 376 -32.81 -15.98 2.27
N THR A 377 -33.17 -16.71 3.33
CA THR A 377 -34.29 -16.34 4.21
C THR A 377 -33.79 -15.39 5.31
N LEU A 378 -34.46 -14.24 5.44
CA LEU A 378 -34.06 -13.16 6.32
C LEU A 378 -35.14 -12.84 7.38
N PRO A 379 -34.75 -12.46 8.61
CA PRO A 379 -35.68 -12.21 9.71
C PRO A 379 -36.32 -10.82 9.68
N ALA A 380 -36.00 -10.00 8.69
CA ALA A 380 -36.53 -8.65 8.48
C ALA A 380 -36.45 -8.29 7.00
N ARG A 381 -37.17 -7.25 6.59
CA ARG A 381 -37.20 -6.81 5.19
C ARG A 381 -35.82 -6.31 4.76
N PRO A 382 -35.17 -6.94 3.77
CA PRO A 382 -33.95 -6.38 3.19
C PRO A 382 -34.26 -5.10 2.42
N ILE A 383 -33.43 -4.08 2.63
CA ILE A 383 -33.51 -2.78 1.94
C ILE A 383 -32.39 -2.63 0.91
N ALA A 384 -31.30 -3.37 1.08
CA ALA A 384 -30.00 -3.05 0.51
C ALA A 384 -29.04 -4.23 0.54
N ILE A 385 -28.19 -4.37 -0.48
CA ILE A 385 -27.06 -5.31 -0.49
C ILE A 385 -25.79 -4.56 -0.86
N ASP A 386 -24.79 -4.59 0.02
CA ASP A 386 -23.46 -4.05 -0.21
C ASP A 386 -22.51 -5.17 -0.70
N LEU A 387 -21.80 -4.91 -1.80
CA LEU A 387 -20.86 -5.83 -2.44
C LEU A 387 -19.44 -5.63 -1.89
N ASP A 388 -18.90 -6.67 -1.27
CA ASP A 388 -17.56 -6.71 -0.69
C ASP A 388 -17.20 -5.48 0.16
N PRO A 389 -18.00 -5.14 1.19
CA PRO A 389 -17.82 -3.90 1.96
C PRO A 389 -16.50 -3.86 2.75
N GLU A 390 -15.87 -5.01 2.95
CA GLU A 390 -14.61 -5.17 3.69
C GLU A 390 -13.39 -5.34 2.77
N PHE A 391 -13.56 -5.22 1.45
CA PHE A 391 -12.50 -5.37 0.45
C PHE A 391 -11.76 -6.71 0.58
N MET A 392 -12.49 -7.81 0.76
CA MET A 392 -11.95 -9.15 0.95
C MET A 392 -11.42 -9.74 -0.36
N THR A 393 -11.73 -9.14 -1.51
CA THR A 393 -11.28 -9.59 -2.83
C THR A 393 -10.78 -8.46 -3.72
N VAL A 394 -9.87 -8.77 -4.64
CA VAL A 394 -9.48 -7.84 -5.71
C VAL A 394 -10.50 -7.93 -6.85
N ARG A 395 -11.14 -6.80 -7.14
CA ARG A 395 -12.14 -6.67 -8.21
C ARG A 395 -11.99 -5.37 -8.97
N ARG A 396 -12.57 -5.31 -10.16
CA ARG A 396 -12.70 -4.09 -10.94
C ARG A 396 -13.85 -3.24 -10.41
N ILE A 397 -13.54 -1.98 -10.12
CA ILE A 397 -14.48 -0.95 -9.65
C ILE A 397 -14.39 0.22 -10.63
N ALA A 398 -15.52 0.67 -11.14
CA ALA A 398 -15.53 1.79 -12.06
C ALA A 398 -14.99 3.07 -11.38
N ARG A 399 -14.29 3.93 -12.13
CA ARG A 399 -13.62 5.11 -11.53
C ARG A 399 -14.59 6.04 -10.78
N GLN A 400 -15.80 6.23 -11.32
CA GLN A 400 -16.87 7.04 -10.72
C GLN A 400 -17.43 6.45 -9.42
N SER A 401 -17.17 5.16 -9.18
CA SER A 401 -17.67 4.42 -8.04
C SER A 401 -16.71 4.42 -6.86
N LEU A 402 -15.42 4.58 -7.13
CA LEU A 402 -14.37 4.75 -6.13
C LEU A 402 -14.56 6.07 -5.37
N SER A 403 -14.10 6.14 -4.12
CA SER A 403 -14.03 7.41 -3.38
C SER A 403 -13.19 8.40 -4.21
N PRO A 404 -13.67 9.61 -4.53
CA PRO A 404 -12.87 10.54 -5.32
C PRO A 404 -11.72 11.04 -4.45
N VAL A 405 -10.49 10.94 -4.98
CA VAL A 405 -9.27 11.34 -4.29
C VAL A 405 -8.35 12.08 -5.27
N LEU A 406 -7.31 12.75 -4.78
CA LEU A 406 -6.36 13.44 -5.66
C LEU A 406 -5.67 12.46 -6.65
N ASN A 407 -5.52 11.19 -6.29
CA ASN A 407 -4.98 10.19 -7.23
C ASN A 407 -5.90 9.87 -8.41
N HIS A 408 -7.20 10.16 -8.35
CA HIS A 408 -8.02 10.18 -9.57
C HIS A 408 -7.51 11.22 -10.55
N TYR A 409 -7.16 12.42 -10.08
CA TYR A 409 -6.57 13.46 -10.91
C TYR A 409 -5.20 13.04 -11.47
N VAL A 410 -4.33 12.48 -10.63
CA VAL A 410 -2.97 12.05 -11.03
C VAL A 410 -3.02 10.98 -12.13
N THR A 411 -4.00 10.07 -12.04
CA THR A 411 -4.16 8.94 -12.98
C THR A 411 -5.07 9.24 -14.17
N ASP A 412 -5.70 10.42 -14.22
CA ASP A 412 -6.52 10.80 -15.37
C ASP A 412 -5.63 11.15 -16.57
N ARG A 413 -5.96 10.55 -17.72
CA ARG A 413 -5.27 10.81 -19.00
C ARG A 413 -5.48 12.24 -19.48
N ARG A 414 -6.63 12.82 -19.16
CA ARG A 414 -6.96 14.23 -19.40
C ARG A 414 -7.00 14.91 -18.06
N ARG A 415 -6.11 15.87 -17.84
CA ARG A 415 -6.10 16.62 -16.57
C ARG A 415 -5.66 18.07 -16.77
N SER A 416 -6.21 18.94 -15.93
CA SER A 416 -5.94 20.38 -15.98
C SER A 416 -5.64 20.96 -14.59
N VAL A 417 -4.75 21.94 -14.50
CA VAL A 417 -4.58 22.78 -13.32
C VAL A 417 -5.22 24.13 -13.57
N LEU A 418 -6.10 24.56 -12.68
CA LEU A 418 -6.63 25.92 -12.66
C LEU A 418 -5.94 26.72 -11.56
N THR A 419 -5.25 27.78 -11.95
CA THR A 419 -4.65 28.73 -11.03
C THR A 419 -5.67 29.81 -10.69
N ALA A 420 -6.12 29.83 -9.44
CA ALA A 420 -7.11 30.75 -8.90
C ALA A 420 -6.47 31.59 -7.78
N PHE A 421 -5.29 32.14 -8.02
CA PHE A 421 -4.52 32.95 -7.08
C PHE A 421 -3.75 34.04 -7.84
N THR A 422 -3.46 35.11 -7.13
CA THR A 422 -2.84 36.35 -7.60
C THR A 422 -1.55 36.56 -6.82
N ASP A 423 -0.53 35.79 -7.16
CA ASP A 423 0.77 35.91 -6.49
C ASP A 423 1.67 36.92 -7.21
N GLU A 424 2.26 37.83 -6.43
CA GLU A 424 3.25 38.77 -6.94
C GLU A 424 4.49 38.02 -7.46
N PRO A 425 5.06 38.41 -8.63
CA PRO A 425 6.18 37.70 -9.26
C PRO A 425 7.41 37.50 -8.38
N ASP A 426 7.65 38.40 -7.43
CA ASP A 426 8.86 38.44 -6.59
C ASP A 426 8.65 37.87 -5.17
N HIS A 427 7.46 37.36 -4.86
CA HIS A 427 7.15 36.78 -3.55
C HIS A 427 7.08 35.24 -3.59
N PRO A 428 7.51 34.53 -2.53
CA PRO A 428 7.36 33.09 -2.45
C PRO A 428 5.88 32.68 -2.56
N SER A 429 5.58 31.88 -3.58
CA SER A 429 4.23 31.38 -3.84
C SER A 429 4.21 29.86 -3.73
N PRO A 430 3.66 29.30 -2.64
CA PRO A 430 3.53 27.85 -2.49
C PRO A 430 2.66 27.22 -3.59
N PHE A 431 1.68 27.94 -4.12
CA PHE A 431 0.85 27.45 -5.22
C PHE A 431 1.64 27.43 -6.54
N ARG A 432 2.43 28.46 -6.84
CA ARG A 432 3.30 28.49 -8.02
C ARG A 432 4.40 27.44 -7.93
N ASP A 433 4.90 27.12 -6.74
CA ASP A 433 5.81 26.00 -6.53
C ASP A 433 5.16 24.67 -6.95
N VAL A 434 3.86 24.47 -6.63
CA VAL A 434 3.11 23.28 -7.07
C VAL A 434 3.01 23.26 -8.60
N VAL A 435 2.61 24.38 -9.22
CA VAL A 435 2.49 24.49 -10.68
C VAL A 435 3.83 24.18 -11.36
N THR A 436 4.93 24.77 -10.88
CA THR A 436 6.27 24.59 -11.44
C THR A 436 6.72 23.13 -11.35
N ARG A 437 6.43 22.43 -10.25
CA ARG A 437 6.74 20.99 -10.13
C ARG A 437 5.91 20.15 -11.09
N ILE A 438 4.63 20.49 -11.29
CA ILE A 438 3.78 19.82 -12.28
C ILE A 438 4.36 20.06 -13.68
N GLU A 439 4.65 21.30 -14.06
CA GLU A 439 5.26 21.64 -15.35
C GLU A 439 6.56 20.85 -15.61
N ALA A 440 7.45 20.79 -14.62
CA ALA A 440 8.69 20.03 -14.71
C ALA A 440 8.47 18.53 -14.94
N GLN A 441 7.47 17.93 -14.28
CA GLN A 441 7.09 16.53 -14.50
C GLN A 441 6.46 16.30 -15.90
N GLU A 442 5.67 17.25 -16.38
CA GLU A 442 4.97 17.14 -17.67
C GLU A 442 5.88 17.36 -18.88
N GLN A 443 7.00 18.06 -18.72
CA GLN A 443 8.01 18.22 -19.78
C GLN A 443 8.56 16.88 -20.29
N GLN A 444 8.58 15.85 -19.44
CA GLN A 444 9.03 14.50 -19.79
C GLN A 444 7.99 13.70 -20.59
N LYS A 445 6.75 14.20 -20.72
CA LYS A 445 5.63 13.49 -21.35
C LYS A 445 5.35 13.99 -22.78
N PRO A 446 4.75 13.16 -23.65
CA PRO A 446 4.26 13.58 -24.96
C PRO A 446 3.25 14.73 -24.86
N ILE A 447 3.28 15.69 -25.80
CA ILE A 447 2.46 16.93 -25.74
C ILE A 447 0.97 16.64 -25.53
N GLY A 448 0.43 15.60 -26.16
CA GLY A 448 -0.99 15.22 -26.06
C GLY A 448 -1.43 14.65 -24.71
N GLU A 449 -0.49 14.33 -23.81
CA GLU A 449 -0.74 13.78 -22.47
C GLU A 449 -0.38 14.77 -21.35
N ARG A 450 0.08 15.97 -21.74
CA ARG A 450 0.49 17.01 -20.80
C ARG A 450 -0.71 17.61 -20.09
N THR A 451 -0.53 17.89 -18.81
CA THR A 451 -1.47 18.67 -18.02
C THR A 451 -1.67 20.06 -18.63
N VAL A 452 -2.92 20.46 -18.84
CA VAL A 452 -3.25 21.82 -19.29
C VAL A 452 -3.24 22.76 -18.08
N ILE A 453 -2.56 23.89 -18.16
CA ILE A 453 -2.50 24.87 -17.07
C ILE A 453 -3.16 26.16 -17.54
N ALA A 454 -4.15 26.64 -16.79
CA ALA A 454 -4.93 27.82 -17.15
C ALA A 454 -5.29 28.65 -15.91
N SER A 455 -5.48 29.96 -16.12
CA SER A 455 -6.08 30.82 -15.09
C SER A 455 -7.57 30.51 -14.96
N MET A 456 -8.08 30.44 -13.73
CA MET A 456 -9.51 30.28 -13.49
C MET A 456 -10.25 31.55 -13.93
N ALA A 457 -11.28 31.39 -14.77
CA ALA A 457 -12.17 32.49 -15.15
C ALA A 457 -13.10 32.86 -13.98
N GLN A 458 -13.60 34.11 -13.97
CA GLN A 458 -14.46 34.62 -12.89
C GLN A 458 -15.79 33.86 -12.74
N ASP A 459 -16.24 33.18 -13.79
CA ASP A 459 -17.46 32.36 -13.80
C ASP A 459 -17.27 30.95 -13.21
N GLY A 460 -16.03 30.56 -12.88
CA GLY A 460 -15.74 29.25 -12.28
C GLY A 460 -15.95 28.07 -13.21
N LEU A 461 -16.00 28.28 -14.53
CA LEU A 461 -16.15 27.20 -15.49
C LEU A 461 -14.94 26.27 -15.49
N LEU A 462 -15.20 24.96 -15.36
CA LEU A 462 -14.18 23.93 -15.48
C LEU A 462 -13.94 23.55 -16.95
N PRO A 463 -12.71 23.16 -17.32
CA PRO A 463 -12.42 22.55 -18.62
C PRO A 463 -13.38 21.41 -18.95
N GLN A 464 -13.76 21.28 -20.22
CA GLN A 464 -14.77 20.30 -20.64
C GLN A 464 -14.33 18.85 -20.44
N GLU A 465 -13.05 18.54 -20.49
CA GLU A 465 -12.54 17.17 -20.38
C GLU A 465 -11.71 16.95 -19.11
N GLY A 466 -11.79 15.72 -18.59
CA GLY A 466 -10.82 15.22 -17.62
C GLY A 466 -10.95 15.72 -16.20
N SER A 467 -9.98 15.36 -15.37
CA SER A 467 -9.91 15.78 -13.97
C SER A 467 -9.27 17.16 -13.83
N VAL A 468 -9.66 17.91 -12.80
CA VAL A 468 -9.21 19.29 -12.59
C VAL A 468 -8.65 19.47 -11.20
N LEU A 469 -7.44 20.04 -11.10
CA LEU A 469 -6.84 20.50 -9.85
C LEU A 469 -6.97 22.03 -9.78
N VAL A 470 -7.76 22.53 -8.85
CA VAL A 470 -7.92 23.97 -8.58
C VAL A 470 -7.01 24.34 -7.43
N LEU A 471 -6.09 25.27 -7.66
CA LEU A 471 -5.22 25.86 -6.65
C LEU A 471 -5.74 27.27 -6.37
N GLY A 472 -6.15 27.56 -5.14
CA GLY A 472 -6.86 28.81 -4.87
C GLY A 472 -6.69 29.42 -3.50
N SER A 473 -6.80 30.75 -3.45
CA SER A 473 -6.70 31.57 -2.25
C SER A 473 -8.04 32.22 -1.89
N LEU A 474 -8.04 33.05 -0.84
CA LEU A 474 -9.23 33.76 -0.36
C LEU A 474 -9.92 34.60 -1.45
N GLU A 475 -9.18 35.17 -2.38
CA GLU A 475 -9.72 36.06 -3.44
C GLU A 475 -10.64 35.32 -4.43
N SER A 476 -10.32 34.06 -4.73
CA SER A 476 -11.08 33.23 -5.66
C SER A 476 -12.15 32.37 -4.98
N ARG A 477 -12.32 32.54 -3.66
CA ARG A 477 -13.26 31.79 -2.84
C ARG A 477 -14.68 31.73 -3.41
N PRO A 478 -15.30 32.82 -3.94
CA PRO A 478 -16.65 32.72 -4.52
C PRO A 478 -16.74 31.73 -5.69
N GLY A 479 -15.75 31.72 -6.59
CA GLY A 479 -15.68 30.78 -7.71
C GLY A 479 -15.43 29.35 -7.25
N ILE A 480 -14.52 29.16 -6.29
CA ILE A 480 -14.25 27.84 -5.70
C ILE A 480 -15.47 27.30 -4.96
N GLN A 481 -16.18 28.15 -4.22
CA GLN A 481 -17.41 27.75 -3.53
C GLN A 481 -18.50 27.33 -4.51
N SER A 482 -18.62 27.99 -5.67
CA SER A 482 -19.54 27.56 -6.74
C SER A 482 -19.18 26.16 -7.25
N ILE A 483 -17.89 25.91 -7.50
CA ILE A 483 -17.36 24.59 -7.93
C ILE A 483 -17.69 23.52 -6.87
N LEU A 484 -17.41 23.79 -5.59
CA LEU A 484 -17.70 22.86 -4.50
C LEU A 484 -19.19 22.61 -4.33
N ALA A 485 -20.02 23.65 -4.38
CA ALA A 485 -21.48 23.50 -4.30
C ALA A 485 -22.03 22.62 -5.43
N HIS A 486 -21.49 22.75 -6.64
CA HIS A 486 -21.94 21.96 -7.79
C HIS A 486 -21.47 20.50 -7.75
N HIS A 487 -20.24 20.23 -7.33
CA HIS A 487 -19.63 18.89 -7.41
C HIS A 487 -19.57 18.13 -6.08
N CYS A 488 -19.36 18.84 -4.98
CA CYS A 488 -19.30 18.26 -3.63
C CYS A 488 -20.66 18.28 -2.92
N GLY A 489 -21.54 19.21 -3.28
CA GLY A 489 -22.78 19.48 -2.55
C GLY A 489 -22.48 19.99 -1.14
N GLU A 490 -23.27 19.55 -0.16
CA GLU A 490 -23.11 19.97 1.24
C GLU A 490 -21.91 19.33 1.96
N ARG A 491 -21.23 18.36 1.33
CA ARG A 491 -20.10 17.64 1.95
C ARG A 491 -18.90 18.53 2.24
N ALA A 492 -18.70 19.56 1.42
CA ALA A 492 -17.61 20.51 1.57
C ALA A 492 -18.07 21.90 1.10
N THR A 493 -17.96 22.90 1.98
CA THR A 493 -18.25 24.30 1.66
C THR A 493 -17.19 25.22 2.26
N LEU A 494 -17.02 26.37 1.64
CA LEU A 494 -16.18 27.48 2.07
C LEU A 494 -17.08 28.65 2.48
N ASN A 495 -16.71 29.30 3.57
CA ASN A 495 -17.37 30.51 4.06
C ASN A 495 -16.32 31.60 4.33
N ASP A 496 -16.76 32.77 4.77
CA ASP A 496 -15.87 33.93 4.98
C ASP A 496 -14.82 33.70 6.08
N ARG A 497 -15.07 32.75 6.99
CA ARG A 497 -14.26 32.49 8.19
C ARG A 497 -13.47 31.18 8.12
N GLY A 498 -13.75 30.31 7.14
CA GLY A 498 -13.06 29.04 6.95
C GLY A 498 -13.81 28.05 6.06
N ALA A 499 -13.82 26.78 6.45
CA ALA A 499 -14.38 25.68 5.67
C ALA A 499 -15.22 24.74 6.53
N THR A 500 -16.31 24.23 5.96
CA THR A 500 -17.14 23.19 6.56
C THR A 500 -16.96 21.89 5.78
N VAL A 501 -16.62 20.82 6.50
CA VAL A 501 -16.42 19.49 5.92
C VAL A 501 -17.17 18.48 6.78
N MET A 502 -17.98 17.61 6.16
CA MET A 502 -18.83 16.63 6.87
C MET A 502 -19.69 17.28 7.97
N GLY A 503 -20.24 18.47 7.71
CA GLY A 503 -21.06 19.21 8.66
C GLY A 503 -20.29 19.89 9.82
N THR A 504 -18.97 19.72 9.92
CA THR A 504 -18.14 20.38 10.93
C THR A 504 -17.43 21.60 10.34
N THR A 505 -17.56 22.77 10.98
CA THR A 505 -16.92 24.02 10.54
C THR A 505 -15.59 24.24 11.25
N TYR A 506 -14.59 24.63 10.46
CA TYR A 506 -13.24 24.97 10.91
C TYR A 506 -12.90 26.37 10.43
N GLU A 507 -12.34 27.20 11.32
CA GLU A 507 -12.05 28.61 11.06
C GLU A 507 -10.60 28.98 11.41
N GLY A 508 -10.11 30.05 10.78
CA GLY A 508 -8.84 30.68 11.12
C GLY A 508 -7.86 30.87 9.94
N PRO A 509 -6.89 31.78 10.08
CA PRO A 509 -5.98 32.18 8.99
C PRO A 509 -4.97 31.10 8.59
N GLY A 510 -4.70 30.14 9.47
CA GLY A 510 -3.82 28.99 9.23
C GLY A 510 -4.47 27.84 8.48
N LEU A 511 -5.72 28.01 8.01
CA LEU A 511 -6.51 26.94 7.41
C LEU A 511 -6.14 26.69 5.94
N ALA A 512 -5.94 25.41 5.59
CA ALA A 512 -5.91 24.94 4.22
C ALA A 512 -6.79 23.68 4.08
N LEU A 513 -7.47 23.54 2.95
CA LEU A 513 -8.37 22.43 2.64
C LEU A 513 -7.95 21.80 1.32
N LEU A 514 -7.64 20.52 1.34
CA LEU A 514 -7.58 19.66 0.16
C LEU A 514 -8.89 18.88 0.11
N VAL A 515 -9.63 18.95 -1.01
CA VAL A 515 -10.89 18.22 -1.18
C VAL A 515 -11.05 17.75 -2.61
N SER A 516 -11.48 16.51 -2.81
CA SER A 516 -11.73 15.89 -4.11
C SER A 516 -13.17 15.40 -4.19
N CYS A 517 -13.85 15.70 -5.29
CA CYS A 517 -15.23 15.28 -5.55
C CYS A 517 -15.36 14.82 -7.00
N HIS A 518 -16.24 13.85 -7.25
CA HIS A 518 -16.56 13.44 -8.62
C HIS A 518 -17.17 14.61 -9.39
N ARG A 519 -16.77 14.74 -10.65
CA ARG A 519 -17.38 15.69 -11.57
C ARG A 519 -18.75 15.18 -11.99
N VAL A 520 -19.80 15.87 -11.55
CA VAL A 520 -21.20 15.57 -11.93
C VAL A 520 -21.42 15.62 -13.45
N ASP A 521 -20.64 16.43 -14.16
CA ASP A 521 -20.71 16.62 -15.61
C ASP A 521 -19.78 15.66 -16.38
N ARG A 522 -18.85 14.97 -15.71
CA ARG A 522 -17.86 14.07 -16.31
C ARG A 522 -17.61 12.84 -15.44
N PRO A 523 -18.40 11.76 -15.61
CA PRO A 523 -18.24 10.52 -14.87
C PRO A 523 -16.81 9.94 -14.97
N GLY A 524 -16.22 9.59 -13.82
CA GLY A 524 -14.90 8.99 -13.73
C GLY A 524 -13.73 9.99 -13.58
N SER A 525 -14.01 11.28 -13.76
CA SER A 525 -13.10 12.38 -13.48
C SER A 525 -13.47 13.09 -12.18
N VAL A 526 -12.49 13.75 -11.57
CA VAL A 526 -12.67 14.49 -10.31
C VAL A 526 -12.34 15.96 -10.46
N VAL A 527 -12.94 16.78 -9.61
CA VAL A 527 -12.43 18.10 -9.28
C VAL A 527 -11.79 18.02 -7.90
N THR A 528 -10.51 18.37 -7.83
CA THR A 528 -9.74 18.47 -6.60
C THR A 528 -9.40 19.93 -6.36
N VAL A 529 -9.73 20.45 -5.17
CA VAL A 529 -9.46 21.82 -4.75
C VAL A 529 -8.44 21.79 -3.63
N LEU A 530 -7.33 22.51 -3.80
CA LEU A 530 -6.45 22.94 -2.72
C LEU A 530 -6.72 24.43 -2.44
N TYR A 531 -7.50 24.69 -1.40
CA TYR A 531 -7.84 26.03 -0.94
C TYR A 531 -7.00 26.41 0.28
N ALA A 532 -6.59 27.67 0.37
CA ALA A 532 -5.89 28.20 1.54
C ALA A 532 -6.40 29.58 1.93
N ALA A 533 -6.60 29.79 3.24
CA ALA A 533 -6.98 31.10 3.76
C ALA A 533 -5.85 32.14 3.62
N THR A 534 -4.59 31.70 3.70
CA THR A 534 -3.40 32.53 3.53
C THR A 534 -2.28 31.74 2.81
N PRO A 535 -1.30 32.42 2.18
CA PRO A 535 -0.13 31.75 1.61
C PRO A 535 0.65 30.91 2.65
N GLN A 536 0.74 31.39 3.90
CA GLN A 536 1.43 30.70 4.98
C GLN A 536 0.73 29.37 5.36
N ALA A 537 -0.60 29.33 5.32
CA ALA A 537 -1.38 28.13 5.62
C ALA A 537 -1.06 26.95 4.68
N VAL A 538 -0.70 27.25 3.43
CA VAL A 538 -0.45 26.24 2.40
C VAL A 538 1.03 25.92 2.18
N ALA A 539 1.96 26.71 2.72
CA ALA A 539 3.40 26.54 2.48
C ALA A 539 3.92 25.11 2.74
N LYS A 540 3.55 24.50 3.87
CA LYS A 540 3.91 23.10 4.19
C LYS A 540 3.10 22.10 3.37
N VAL A 541 1.80 22.36 3.19
CA VAL A 541 0.86 21.47 2.50
C VAL A 541 1.21 21.33 1.02
N ALA A 542 1.51 22.44 0.36
CA ALA A 542 1.93 22.51 -1.04
C ALA A 542 3.10 21.57 -1.32
N ARG A 543 4.11 21.51 -0.44
CA ARG A 543 5.28 20.62 -0.58
C ARG A 543 4.93 19.14 -0.49
N LEU A 544 3.86 18.80 0.22
CA LEU A 544 3.42 17.43 0.48
C LEU A 544 2.09 17.10 -0.20
N LEU A 545 1.62 17.91 -1.17
CA LEU A 545 0.28 17.78 -1.73
C LEU A 545 -0.04 16.35 -2.20
N PHE A 546 0.86 15.76 -2.98
CA PHE A 546 0.68 14.40 -3.52
C PHE A 546 0.87 13.28 -2.49
N PHE A 547 1.38 13.58 -1.28
CA PHE A 547 1.40 12.63 -0.17
C PHE A 547 -0.02 12.35 0.37
N TYR A 548 -0.94 13.29 0.21
CA TYR A 548 -2.34 13.17 0.63
C TYR A 548 -3.25 12.62 -0.48
N GLY A 549 -2.64 11.94 -1.48
CA GLY A 549 -3.29 11.47 -2.71
C GLY A 549 -4.49 10.54 -2.54
N TRP A 550 -4.58 9.87 -1.39
CA TRP A 550 -5.56 8.81 -1.08
C TRP A 550 -6.70 9.26 -0.18
N ASN A 551 -6.83 10.56 0.13
CA ASN A 551 -7.94 11.07 0.93
C ASN A 551 -8.89 11.90 0.06
N SER A 552 -10.21 11.74 0.26
CA SER A 552 -11.19 12.61 -0.40
C SER A 552 -11.15 14.02 0.17
N PHE A 553 -10.81 14.16 1.44
CA PHE A 553 -10.57 15.47 2.05
C PHE A 553 -9.46 15.39 3.10
N VAL A 554 -8.70 16.48 3.22
CA VAL A 554 -7.75 16.73 4.30
C VAL A 554 -7.83 18.20 4.67
N LEU A 555 -8.07 18.47 5.94
CA LEU A 555 -8.05 19.81 6.49
C LEU A 555 -6.78 20.01 7.31
N PHE A 556 -6.13 21.14 7.09
CA PHE A 556 -4.89 21.51 7.73
C PHE A 556 -5.06 22.78 8.55
N LYS A 557 -4.32 22.87 9.65
CA LYS A 557 -4.12 24.09 10.43
C LYS A 557 -2.62 24.28 10.66
N ASP A 558 -2.09 25.39 10.15
CA ASP A 558 -0.66 25.71 10.20
C ASP A 558 0.25 24.61 9.62
N GLY A 559 -0.29 23.91 8.62
CA GLY A 559 0.32 22.78 7.92
C GLY A 559 0.24 21.43 8.63
N ALA A 560 -0.36 21.34 9.81
CA ALA A 560 -0.64 20.06 10.49
C ALA A 560 -2.04 19.54 10.09
N VAL A 561 -2.18 18.22 9.94
CA VAL A 561 -3.47 17.57 9.63
C VAL A 561 -4.38 17.67 10.86
N VAL A 562 -5.57 18.27 10.69
CA VAL A 562 -6.63 18.34 11.71
C VAL A 562 -7.60 17.18 11.55
N ILE A 563 -8.04 16.94 10.32
CA ILE A 563 -8.94 15.85 9.98
C ILE A 563 -8.66 15.41 8.53
N ARG A 564 -8.85 14.12 8.26
CA ARG A 564 -8.83 13.56 6.92
C ARG A 564 -9.85 12.43 6.82
N GLY A 565 -10.31 12.13 5.62
CA GLY A 565 -11.22 11.02 5.39
C GLY A 565 -11.55 10.84 3.92
N GLU A 566 -12.48 9.93 3.68
CA GLU A 566 -13.03 9.64 2.37
C GLU A 566 -14.54 9.84 2.35
N TRP A 567 -15.07 10.15 1.17
CA TRP A 567 -16.50 10.08 0.95
C TRP A 567 -16.94 8.62 0.85
N PRO A 568 -18.18 8.28 1.25
CA PRO A 568 -18.74 6.95 1.02
C PRO A 568 -18.70 6.56 -0.47
N LEU A 569 -18.45 5.27 -0.75
CA LEU A 569 -18.49 4.71 -2.10
C LEU A 569 -19.91 4.81 -2.69
N ALA A 570 -20.01 5.22 -3.95
CA ALA A 570 -21.30 5.52 -4.57
C ALA A 570 -22.02 4.29 -5.16
N SER A 571 -21.33 3.20 -5.52
CA SER A 571 -21.90 2.18 -6.42
C SER A 571 -21.87 0.72 -5.96
N ASP A 572 -21.42 0.42 -4.76
CA ASP A 572 -21.35 -0.99 -4.31
C ASP A 572 -22.59 -1.42 -3.55
N HIS A 573 -23.66 -0.63 -3.65
CA HIS A 573 -24.92 -0.87 -2.97
C HIS A 573 -26.05 -1.00 -4.01
N THR A 574 -26.77 -2.12 -3.96
CA THR A 574 -27.99 -2.35 -4.74
C THR A 574 -29.20 -2.34 -3.82
N GLU A 575 -30.19 -1.50 -4.13
CA GLU A 575 -31.48 -1.51 -3.45
C GLU A 575 -32.25 -2.80 -3.73
N VAL A 576 -32.89 -3.35 -2.70
CA VAL A 576 -33.67 -4.57 -2.84
C VAL A 576 -35.12 -4.23 -3.15
N ARG A 577 -35.61 -4.74 -4.29
CA ARG A 577 -37.01 -4.56 -4.69
C ARG A 577 -37.90 -5.53 -3.92
N LEU A 578 -39.00 -5.02 -3.37
CA LEU A 578 -40.02 -5.86 -2.74
C LEU A 578 -41.04 -6.32 -3.79
N ASP A 579 -41.22 -7.62 -3.94
CA ASP A 579 -42.30 -8.21 -4.73
C ASP A 579 -43.38 -8.76 -3.79
N ALA A 580 -44.45 -7.98 -3.62
CA ALA A 580 -45.60 -8.32 -2.79
C ALA A 580 -46.66 -9.16 -3.53
N SER A 581 -46.48 -9.43 -4.83
CA SER A 581 -47.48 -10.08 -5.67
C SER A 581 -47.49 -11.61 -5.58
N ASN A 582 -46.41 -12.20 -5.06
CA ASN A 582 -46.22 -13.64 -4.87
C ASN A 582 -45.64 -13.94 -3.49
N SER A 583 -46.47 -13.94 -2.45
CA SER A 583 -46.03 -14.47 -1.15
C SER A 583 -45.71 -15.96 -1.29
N ILE A 584 -44.52 -16.35 -0.83
CA ILE A 584 -44.13 -17.76 -0.81
C ILE A 584 -44.87 -18.38 0.38
N ARG A 585 -45.74 -19.35 0.11
CA ARG A 585 -46.49 -20.09 1.14
C ARG A 585 -45.62 -21.12 1.84
#